data_AF-A0A7N0V0A6-F1
#
_entry.id   AF-A0A7N0V0A6-F1
#
_cell.length_a   1.000
_cell.length_b   1.000
_cell.length_c   1.000
_cell.angle_alpha   90.00
_cell.angle_beta   90.00
_cell.angle_gamma   90.00
#
_symmetry.space_group_name_H-M   'P 1'
#
loop_
_entity.id
_entity.type
_entity.pdbx_description
1 polymer ?
#
loop_
_entity_poly.entity_id
_entity_poly.type
_entity_poly.pdbx_seq_one_letter_code
_entity_poly.pdbx_strand_id
1 'polypeptide(L)' 'MPSSRSKEGRFSETLLGKRVDYSGHSVIVVGPSRRIDNVSRKTEPLLSILFSFFLVSGGLQLGASPNLKILYDHT' A
#
# COMPACT_ATOMS: atom_id res chain seq x y z
N MET A 1 7.45 39.79 7.63
CA MET A 1 6.41 39.17 6.80
C MET A 1 7.08 38.13 5.92
N PRO A 2 6.86 36.81 6.12
CA PRO A 2 7.55 35.84 5.31
C PRO A 2 7.00 35.90 3.87
N SER A 3 7.93 35.96 2.93
CA SER A 3 7.75 36.22 1.50
C SER A 3 7.03 35.08 0.79
N SER A 4 5.85 35.36 0.27
CA SER A 4 4.99 34.50 -0.55
C SER A 4 5.50 34.29 -1.99
N ARG A 5 6.78 33.94 -2.17
CA ARG A 5 7.41 33.98 -3.51
C ARG A 5 8.34 32.83 -3.86
N SER A 6 8.01 31.61 -3.46
CA SER A 6 8.64 30.40 -4.03
C SER A 6 7.55 29.39 -4.39
N LYS A 7 7.66 28.74 -5.56
CA LYS A 7 6.80 27.62 -6.00
C LYS A 7 6.83 26.41 -5.05
N GLU A 8 7.76 26.41 -4.10
CA GLU A 8 7.97 25.41 -3.06
C GLU A 8 7.82 26.07 -1.67
N GLY A 9 6.68 26.73 -1.41
CA GLY A 9 6.37 27.20 -0.07
C GLY A 9 5.81 26.05 0.78
N ARG A 10 6.16 25.97 2.07
CA ARG A 10 5.58 25.00 3.03
C ARG A 10 4.03 24.93 3.01
N PHE A 11 3.40 26.01 2.55
CA PHE A 11 1.95 26.11 2.37
C PHE A 11 1.42 25.30 1.16
N SER A 12 2.15 25.28 0.04
CA SER A 12 1.75 24.53 -1.17
C SER A 12 1.99 23.03 -1.03
N GLU A 13 3.05 22.62 -0.33
CA GLU A 13 3.34 21.19 -0.10
C GLU A 13 2.31 20.50 0.81
N THR A 14 1.73 21.22 1.76
CA THR A 14 0.76 20.64 2.69
C THR A 14 -0.65 20.54 2.07
N LEU A 15 -0.99 21.43 1.13
CA LEU A 15 -2.31 21.50 0.50
C LEU A 15 -2.43 20.72 -0.82
N LEU A 16 -1.33 20.52 -1.57
CA LEU A 16 -1.35 19.77 -2.85
C LEU A 16 -1.32 18.25 -2.68
N GLY A 17 -1.08 17.76 -1.46
CA GLY A 17 -1.18 16.35 -1.11
C GLY A 17 0.07 15.83 -0.42
N LYS A 18 -0.14 15.05 0.64
CA LYS A 18 0.91 14.29 1.33
C LYS A 18 0.96 12.87 0.79
N ARG A 19 2.12 12.24 0.92
CA ARG A 19 2.25 10.79 0.70
C ARG A 19 1.36 10.07 1.72
N VAL A 20 0.62 9.07 1.24
CA VAL A 20 -0.35 8.32 2.02
C VAL A 20 0.20 6.91 2.27
N ASP A 21 0.18 6.47 3.53
CA ASP A 21 0.56 5.10 3.88
C ASP A 21 -0.45 4.09 3.32
N TYR A 22 -0.03 2.84 3.13
CA TYR A 22 -0.84 1.80 2.47
C TYR A 22 -1.28 2.19 1.04
N SER A 23 -0.41 2.90 0.32
CA SER A 23 -0.55 3.14 -1.12
C SER A 23 0.44 2.28 -1.90
N GLY A 24 0.02 1.82 -3.07
CA GLY A 24 0.79 0.87 -3.88
C GLY A 24 0.50 1.06 -5.35
N HIS A 25 1.53 0.98 -6.18
CA HIS A 25 1.42 1.21 -7.61
C HIS A 25 1.79 -0.08 -8.36
N SER A 26 1.04 -0.41 -9.41
CA SER A 26 1.36 -1.54 -10.30
C SER A 26 1.03 -1.22 -11.75
N VAL A 27 1.63 -1.98 -12.65
CA VAL A 27 1.31 -1.93 -14.08
C VAL A 27 0.01 -2.69 -14.32
N ILE A 28 -0.94 -2.03 -14.98
CA ILE A 28 -2.21 -2.66 -15.36
C ILE A 28 -1.99 -3.42 -16.67
N VAL A 29 -2.26 -4.73 -16.63
CA VAL A 29 -2.24 -5.59 -17.82
C VAL A 29 -3.67 -6.02 -18.13
N VAL A 30 -4.09 -5.84 -19.39
CA VAL A 30 -5.43 -6.21 -19.85
C VAL A 30 -5.60 -7.73 -19.81
N GLY A 31 -6.62 -8.19 -19.08
CA GLY A 31 -7.01 -9.60 -18.98
C GLY A 31 -8.40 -9.83 -19.57
N PRO A 32 -8.55 -10.46 -20.75
CA PRO A 32 -9.81 -10.55 -21.48
C PRO A 32 -10.90 -11.42 -20.82
N SER A 33 -10.58 -12.19 -19.78
CA SER A 33 -11.49 -13.15 -19.13
C SER A 33 -11.94 -12.74 -17.71
N ARG A 34 -11.75 -11.48 -17.30
CA ARG A 34 -12.12 -11.01 -15.95
C ARG A 34 -13.50 -10.36 -15.93
N ARG A 35 -14.24 -10.61 -14.85
CA ARG A 35 -15.48 -9.88 -14.56
C ARG A 35 -15.17 -8.44 -14.11
N ILE A 36 -16.14 -7.54 -14.27
CA ILE A 36 -15.99 -6.10 -14.02
C ILE A 36 -15.60 -5.78 -12.56
N ASP A 37 -16.06 -6.60 -11.63
CA ASP A 37 -15.82 -6.52 -10.19
C ASP A 37 -14.48 -7.13 -9.74
N ASN A 38 -13.78 -7.84 -10.62
CA ASN A 38 -12.63 -8.66 -10.25
C ASN A 38 -11.30 -8.11 -10.77
N VAL A 39 -10.28 -8.17 -9.91
CA VAL A 39 -8.92 -7.72 -10.22
C VAL A 39 -8.02 -8.88 -10.65
N SER A 40 -7.09 -8.59 -11.57
CA SER A 40 -5.67 -8.89 -11.40
C SER A 40 -5.19 -9.95 -10.39
N ARG A 41 -5.16 -11.27 -10.63
CA ARG A 41 -4.29 -12.17 -9.80
C ARG A 41 -2.80 -11.77 -9.87
N LYS A 42 -2.38 -11.08 -10.92
CA LYS A 42 -1.02 -10.49 -10.99
C LYS A 42 -0.79 -9.35 -9.98
N THR A 43 -1.84 -8.93 -9.29
CA THR A 43 -1.86 -7.81 -8.34
C THR A 43 -1.73 -8.29 -6.88
N GLU A 44 -1.82 -9.60 -6.63
CA GLU A 44 -1.64 -10.25 -5.32
C GLU A 44 -0.39 -9.79 -4.54
N PRO A 45 0.82 -9.66 -5.13
CA PRO A 45 1.98 -9.21 -4.35
C PRO A 45 1.87 -7.75 -3.92
N LEU A 46 1.16 -6.91 -4.70
CA LEU A 46 0.88 -5.55 -4.27
C LEU A 46 -0.14 -5.56 -3.12
N LEU A 47 -1.17 -6.40 -3.25
CA LEU A 47 -2.19 -6.57 -2.23
C LEU A 47 -1.58 -7.07 -0.91
N SER A 48 -0.64 -8.03 -0.93
CA SER A 48 0.00 -8.52 0.29
C SER A 48 0.80 -7.44 1.01
N ILE A 49 1.53 -6.59 0.29
CA ILE A 49 2.27 -5.46 0.88
C ILE A 49 1.30 -4.45 1.52
N LEU A 50 0.21 -4.13 0.81
CA LEU A 50 -0.80 -3.16 1.28
C LEU A 50 -1.56 -3.65 2.51
N PHE A 51 -1.76 -4.97 2.64
CA PHE A 51 -2.49 -5.57 3.76
C PHE A 51 -1.58 -6.33 4.75
N SER A 52 -0.26 -6.15 4.67
CA SER A 52 0.76 -6.85 5.48
C SER A 52 0.44 -6.81 6.99
N PHE A 53 0.01 -5.66 7.52
CA PHE A 53 -0.40 -5.54 8.91
C PHE A 53 -1.54 -6.50 9.30
N PHE A 54 -2.58 -6.58 8.45
CA PHE A 54 -3.72 -7.45 8.71
C PHE A 54 -3.34 -8.93 8.58
N LEU A 55 -2.51 -9.27 7.58
CA LEU A 55 -2.03 -10.64 7.35
C LEU A 55 -1.18 -11.14 8.52
N VAL A 56 -0.25 -10.30 9.01
CA VAL A 56 0.60 -10.63 10.16
C VAL A 56 -0.22 -10.72 11.44
N SER A 57 -1.16 -9.80 11.68
CA SER A 57 -2.04 -9.85 12.85
C SER A 57 -2.91 -11.12 12.86
N GLY A 58 -3.51 -11.47 11.72
CA GLY A 58 -4.30 -12.69 11.57
C GLY A 58 -3.46 -13.96 11.71
N GLY A 59 -2.25 -13.99 11.12
CA GLY A 59 -1.35 -15.13 11.24
C GLY A 59 -0.86 -15.38 12.67
N LEU A 60 -0.66 -14.34 13.47
CA LEU A 60 -0.36 -14.48 14.90
C LEU A 60 -1.54 -15.08 15.68
N GLN A 61 -2.77 -14.64 15.40
CA GLN A 61 -3.98 -15.17 16.04
C GLN A 61 -4.25 -16.64 15.69
N LEU A 62 -3.96 -17.04 14.46
CA LEU A 62 -4.09 -18.41 13.97
C LEU A 62 -2.94 -19.32 14.40
N GLY A 63 -1.90 -18.78 15.06
CA GLY A 63 -0.73 -19.54 15.50
C GLY A 63 0.22 -19.95 14.38
N ALA A 64 0.22 -19.23 13.25
CA ALA A 64 1.05 -19.56 12.07
C ALA A 64 2.56 -19.40 12.33
N SER A 65 2.94 -18.44 13.17
CA SER A 65 4.31 -18.29 13.67
C SER A 65 4.28 -17.55 15.01
N PRO A 66 5.14 -17.92 15.98
CA PRO A 66 5.25 -17.20 17.25
C PRO A 66 5.98 -15.85 17.11
N ASN A 67 6.72 -15.62 16.02
CA ASN A 67 7.57 -14.45 15.84
C ASN A 67 7.04 -13.53 14.74
N LEU A 68 6.82 -12.27 15.10
CA LEU A 68 6.31 -11.24 14.19
C LEU A 68 7.24 -10.99 13.00
N LYS A 69 8.57 -11.01 13.23
CA LYS A 69 9.57 -10.84 12.17
C LYS A 69 9.54 -11.99 11.15
N ILE A 70 9.52 -13.22 11.64
CA ILE A 70 9.47 -14.42 10.78
C ILE A 70 8.20 -14.39 9.94
N LEU A 71 7.07 -14.01 10.55
CA LEU A 71 5.81 -13.93 9.84
C LEU A 71 5.81 -12.85 8.74
N TYR A 72 6.39 -11.68 9.03
CA TYR A 72 6.51 -10.58 8.07
C TYR A 72 7.42 -10.93 6.89
N ASP A 73 8.52 -11.67 7.12
CA ASP A 73 9.44 -12.10 6.07
C ASP A 73 8.81 -13.13 5.10
N HIS A 74 7.71 -13.78 5.51
CA HIS A 74 7.00 -14.79 4.73
C HIS A 74 5.72 -14.29 4.04
N THR A 75 5.25 -13.07 4.36
CA THR A 75 4.08 -12.41 3.76
C THR A 75 4.46 -11.49 2.59
#